data_AF-A0A521X989-F1
#
_entry.id   AF-A0A521X989-F1
#
_cell.length_a   1.000
_cell.length_b   1.000
_cell.length_c   1.000
_cell.angle_alpha   90.00
_cell.angle_beta   90.00
_cell.angle_gamma   90.00
#
_symmetry.space_group_name_H-M   'P 1'
#
loop_
_entity.id
_entity.type
_entity.pdbx_description
1 polymer ?
#
loop_
_entity_poly.entity_id
_entity_poly.type
_entity_poly.pdbx_seq_one_letter_code
_entity_poly.pdbx_strand_id
1 'polypeptide(L)'
;MNELKTIAKINEEIKSIVYAAENISLTATNAMLVARQAGVNAVGFNVVARELRMFSETMAAAMQGLSRLIYRQVMVTATKRHRLRNVVLLTQTGTYGKLAKTRIGPACARSQADIQEMERLIRDLLRELRVTMKRTAKQCATGLVIARSAGIEAAHGGAMTPILRQIAQGVEEVVGNIAETVKKLEARLTETGL
;
A
#
# COMPACT_ATOMS: atom_id res chain seq x y z
N MET A 1 16.84 0.95 -16.90
CA MET A 1 17.29 1.72 -15.70
C MET A 1 16.17 2.49 -14.99
N ASN A 2 14.95 2.61 -15.56
CA ASN A 2 13.87 3.42 -14.99
C ASN A 2 12.94 2.64 -14.02
N GLU A 3 12.62 1.37 -14.30
CA GLU A 3 11.70 0.56 -13.47
C GLU A 3 12.12 0.45 -11.99
N LEU A 4 13.40 0.18 -11.72
CA LEU A 4 13.90 -0.01 -10.35
C LEU A 4 13.83 1.29 -9.54
N LYS A 5 14.11 2.43 -10.19
CA LYS A 5 13.98 3.76 -9.57
C LYS A 5 12.52 4.05 -9.25
N THR A 6 11.59 3.67 -10.12
CA THR A 6 10.16 3.86 -9.88
C THR A 6 9.66 2.99 -8.73
N ILE A 7 10.05 1.72 -8.67
CA ILE A 7 9.70 0.81 -7.57
C ILE A 7 10.27 1.33 -6.23
N ALA A 8 11.52 1.81 -6.23
CA ALA A 8 12.11 2.41 -5.04
C ALA A 8 11.31 3.63 -4.58
N LYS A 9 10.92 4.52 -5.50
CA LYS A 9 10.10 5.70 -5.19
C LYS A 9 8.73 5.33 -4.62
N ILE A 10 8.07 4.32 -5.19
CA ILE A 10 6.81 3.79 -4.67
C ILE A 10 7.00 3.26 -3.24
N ASN A 11 8.06 2.50 -2.99
CA ASN A 11 8.33 1.97 -1.65
C ASN A 11 8.60 3.07 -0.62
N GLU A 12 9.30 4.14 -0.99
CA GLU A 12 9.52 5.29 -0.10
C GLU A 12 8.21 6.00 0.26
N GLU A 13 7.27 6.12 -0.68
CA GLU A 13 5.95 6.69 -0.38
C GLU A 13 5.11 5.81 0.51
N ILE A 14 5.14 4.49 0.27
CA ILE A 14 4.47 3.53 1.14
C ILE A 14 5.02 3.65 2.56
N LYS A 15 6.35 3.72 2.74
CA LYS A 15 6.99 3.92 4.05
C LYS A 15 6.56 5.23 4.69
N SER A 16 6.52 6.32 3.92
CA SER A 16 6.07 7.63 4.40
C SER A 16 4.62 7.58 4.92
N ILE A 17 3.72 6.89 4.20
CA ILE A 17 2.34 6.70 4.64
C ILE A 17 2.27 5.83 5.91
N VAL A 18 3.03 4.73 5.98
CA VAL A 18 3.07 3.87 7.18
C VAL A 18 3.52 4.67 8.40
N TYR A 19 4.61 5.44 8.27
CA TYR A 19 5.13 6.29 9.34
C TYR A 19 4.10 7.34 9.79
N ALA A 20 3.44 8.00 8.83
CA ALA A 20 2.38 8.96 9.13
C ALA A 20 1.19 8.31 9.86
N ALA A 21 0.79 7.10 9.46
CA ALA A 21 -0.27 6.34 10.10
C ALA A 21 0.10 5.92 11.54
N GLU A 22 1.33 5.45 11.77
CA GLU A 22 1.81 5.12 13.12
C GLU A 22 1.81 6.36 14.04
N ASN A 23 2.23 7.51 13.52
CA ASN A 23 2.16 8.78 14.26
C ASN A 23 0.72 9.18 14.61
N ILE A 24 -0.24 8.99 13.69
CA ILE A 24 -1.67 9.20 13.99
C ILE A 24 -2.13 8.24 15.10
N SER A 25 -1.73 6.97 15.06
CA SER A 25 -2.12 5.98 16.08
C SER A 25 -1.64 6.36 17.47
N LEU A 26 -0.39 6.82 17.58
CA LEU A 26 0.17 7.34 18.84
C LEU A 26 -0.56 8.60 19.30
N THR A 27 -0.78 9.54 18.39
CA THR A 27 -1.50 10.80 18.68
C THR A 27 -2.92 10.51 19.15
N ALA A 28 -3.62 9.60 18.48
CA ALA A 28 -4.96 9.16 18.84
C ALA A 28 -5.00 8.46 20.20
N THR A 29 -3.98 7.65 20.53
CA THR A 29 -3.88 7.02 21.85
C THR A 29 -3.70 8.07 22.95
N ASN A 30 -2.83 9.06 22.73
CA ASN A 30 -2.66 10.17 23.67
C ASN A 30 -3.93 11.02 23.79
N ALA A 31 -4.59 11.27 22.67
CA ALA A 31 -5.86 11.99 22.58
C ALA A 31 -6.97 11.33 23.41
N MET A 32 -7.05 9.99 23.39
CA MET A 32 -7.99 9.24 24.25
C MET A 32 -7.71 9.45 25.74
N LEU A 33 -6.45 9.59 26.16
CA LEU A 33 -6.09 9.88 27.56
C LEU A 33 -6.52 11.30 27.96
N VAL A 34 -6.23 12.28 27.11
CA VAL A 34 -6.63 13.68 27.32
C VAL A 34 -8.16 13.80 27.40
N ALA A 35 -8.87 13.09 26.52
CA ALA A 35 -10.34 13.09 26.53
C ALA A 35 -10.92 12.48 27.82
N ARG A 36 -10.29 11.42 28.35
CA ARG A 36 -10.68 10.84 29.65
C ARG A 36 -10.46 11.81 30.81
N GLN A 37 -9.38 12.59 30.79
CA GLN A 37 -9.12 13.62 31.81
C GLN A 37 -10.15 14.76 31.76
N ALA A 38 -10.60 15.13 30.56
CA ALA A 38 -11.64 16.15 30.38
C ALA A 38 -13.06 15.67 30.79
N GLY A 39 -13.22 14.39 31.11
CA GLY A 39 -14.44 13.82 31.65
C GLY A 39 -15.61 13.85 30.65
N VAL A 40 -16.81 14.13 31.15
CA VAL A 40 -18.06 14.04 30.38
C VAL A 40 -18.07 14.95 29.15
N ASN A 41 -17.33 16.06 29.20
CA ASN A 41 -17.29 17.04 28.12
C ASN A 41 -16.56 16.54 26.85
N ALA A 42 -15.70 15.53 26.95
CA ALA A 42 -14.90 15.05 25.81
C ALA A 42 -15.22 13.60 25.40
N VAL A 43 -16.41 13.09 25.74
CA VAL A 43 -16.83 11.72 25.39
C VAL A 43 -16.88 11.53 23.87
N GLY A 44 -17.44 12.48 23.12
CA GLY A 44 -17.49 12.42 21.66
C GLY A 44 -16.09 12.42 21.04
N PHE A 45 -15.18 13.25 21.57
CA PHE A 45 -13.79 13.27 21.11
C PHE A 45 -13.06 11.95 21.38
N ASN A 46 -13.32 11.28 22.51
CA ASN A 46 -12.75 9.96 22.81
C ASN A 46 -13.20 8.90 21.79
N VAL A 47 -14.46 8.94 21.33
CA VAL A 47 -14.97 8.06 20.27
C VAL A 47 -14.22 8.31 18.97
N VAL A 48 -14.12 9.57 18.54
CA VAL A 48 -13.41 9.92 17.30
C VAL A 48 -11.92 9.58 17.37
N ALA A 49 -11.28 9.79 18.52
CA ALA A 49 -9.88 9.40 18.72
C ALA A 49 -9.69 7.88 18.57
N ARG A 50 -10.62 7.05 19.05
CA ARG A 50 -10.60 5.61 18.82
C ARG A 50 -10.78 5.26 17.34
N GLU A 51 -11.67 5.95 16.64
CA GLU A 51 -11.87 5.76 15.20
C GLU A 51 -10.63 6.14 14.38
N LEU A 52 -9.97 7.25 14.72
CA LEU A 52 -8.69 7.67 14.12
C LEU A 52 -7.61 6.61 14.32
N ARG A 53 -7.53 6.04 15.52
CA ARG A 53 -6.60 4.95 15.82
C ARG A 53 -6.88 3.74 14.92
N MET A 54 -8.12 3.25 14.89
CA MET A 54 -8.48 2.10 14.04
C MET A 54 -8.22 2.36 12.55
N PHE A 55 -8.55 3.56 12.07
CA PHE A 55 -8.24 4.00 10.72
C PHE A 55 -6.74 3.91 10.43
N SER A 56 -5.92 4.44 11.34
CA SER A 56 -4.47 4.50 11.17
C SER A 56 -3.81 3.11 11.18
N GLU A 57 -4.23 2.21 12.07
CA GLU A 57 -3.77 0.82 12.10
C GLU A 57 -4.15 0.08 10.81
N THR A 58 -5.37 0.31 10.33
CA THR A 58 -5.85 -0.26 9.05
C THR A 58 -5.05 0.27 7.86
N MET A 59 -4.72 1.57 7.86
CA MET A 59 -3.95 2.21 6.80
C MET A 59 -2.52 1.66 6.75
N ALA A 60 -1.86 1.54 7.90
CA ALA A 60 -0.52 0.96 7.99
C ALA A 60 -0.50 -0.48 7.47
N ALA A 61 -1.47 -1.31 7.89
CA ALA A 61 -1.59 -2.69 7.43
C ALA A 61 -1.83 -2.78 5.91
N ALA A 62 -2.71 -1.93 5.36
CA ALA A 62 -2.98 -1.90 3.92
C ALA A 62 -1.72 -1.52 3.11
N MET A 63 -0.97 -0.52 3.58
CA MET A 63 0.29 -0.09 2.95
C MET A 63 1.38 -1.16 3.00
N GLN A 64 1.53 -1.85 4.13
CA GLN A 64 2.44 -2.99 4.24
C GLN A 64 2.04 -4.14 3.29
N GLY A 65 0.74 -4.42 3.19
CA GLY A 65 0.20 -5.38 2.21
C GLY A 65 0.54 -4.98 0.78
N LEU A 66 0.37 -3.71 0.43
CA LEU A 66 0.69 -3.17 -0.89
C LEU A 66 2.19 -3.33 -1.21
N SER A 67 3.08 -3.00 -0.27
CA SER A 67 4.53 -3.20 -0.41
C SER A 67 4.87 -4.66 -0.71
N ARG A 68 4.23 -5.60 -0.01
CA ARG A 68 4.44 -7.04 -0.22
C ARG A 68 3.99 -7.49 -1.60
N LEU A 69 2.86 -7.00 -2.09
CA LEU A 69 2.34 -7.29 -3.43
C LEU A 69 3.29 -6.76 -4.52
N ILE A 70 3.77 -5.53 -4.38
CA ILE A 70 4.73 -4.93 -5.31
C ILE A 70 6.03 -5.74 -5.34
N TYR A 71 6.59 -6.07 -4.18
CA TYR A 71 7.81 -6.88 -4.10
C TYR A 71 7.62 -8.24 -4.77
N ARG A 72 6.51 -8.94 -4.48
CA ARG A 72 6.18 -10.23 -5.08
C ARG A 72 6.04 -10.11 -6.60
N GLN A 73 5.39 -9.05 -7.08
CA GLN A 73 5.20 -8.81 -8.50
C GLN A 73 6.52 -8.59 -9.25
N VAL A 74 7.42 -7.80 -8.67
CA VAL A 74 8.76 -7.55 -9.20
C VAL A 74 9.56 -8.85 -9.26
N MET A 75 9.52 -9.65 -8.19
CA MET A 75 10.20 -10.94 -8.12
C MET A 75 9.71 -11.91 -9.20
N VAL A 76 8.40 -12.11 -9.32
CA VAL A 76 7.83 -13.03 -10.33
C VAL A 76 8.16 -12.54 -11.74
N THR A 77 8.09 -11.23 -11.99
CA THR A 77 8.44 -10.64 -13.30
C THR A 77 9.92 -10.85 -13.63
N ALA A 78 10.82 -10.66 -12.66
CA ALA A 78 12.25 -10.91 -12.84
C ALA A 78 12.53 -12.38 -13.13
N THR A 79 11.91 -13.30 -12.38
CA THR A 79 12.03 -14.75 -12.62
C THR A 79 11.51 -15.13 -14.01
N LYS A 80 10.36 -14.59 -14.43
CA LYS A 80 9.81 -14.78 -15.78
C LYS A 80 10.79 -14.31 -16.85
N ARG A 81 11.35 -13.10 -16.71
CA ARG A 81 12.34 -12.55 -17.65
C ARG A 81 13.59 -13.43 -17.75
N HIS A 82 14.09 -13.95 -16.63
CA HIS A 82 15.20 -14.89 -16.61
C HIS A 82 14.86 -16.20 -17.33
N ARG A 83 13.68 -16.77 -17.08
CA ARG A 83 13.22 -17.99 -17.75
C ARG A 83 13.05 -17.80 -19.26
N LEU A 84 12.48 -16.69 -19.70
CA LEU A 84 12.36 -16.35 -21.13
C LEU A 84 13.71 -16.33 -21.83
N ARG A 85 14.73 -15.70 -21.22
CA ARG A 85 16.10 -15.70 -21.78
C ARG A 85 16.64 -17.12 -21.91
N ASN A 86 16.44 -17.97 -20.90
CA ASN A 86 16.90 -19.35 -20.96
C ASN A 86 16.16 -20.16 -22.04
N VAL A 87 14.87 -19.92 -22.27
CA VAL A 87 14.12 -20.57 -23.37
C VAL A 87 14.68 -20.18 -24.73
N VAL A 88 15.04 -18.91 -24.93
CA VAL A 88 15.68 -18.45 -26.17
C VAL A 88 16.99 -19.21 -26.41
N LEU A 89 17.85 -19.32 -25.39
CA LEU A 89 19.11 -20.07 -25.47
C LEU A 89 18.90 -21.56 -25.77
N LEU A 90 17.94 -22.20 -25.09
CA LEU A 90 17.60 -23.60 -25.36
C LEU A 90 17.12 -23.78 -26.79
N THR A 91 16.25 -22.89 -27.27
CA THR A 91 15.71 -22.94 -28.64
C THR A 91 16.81 -22.79 -29.69
N GLN A 92 17.79 -21.91 -29.44
CA GLN A 92 18.99 -21.77 -30.28
C GLN A 92 19.83 -23.04 -30.28
N THR A 93 20.03 -23.71 -29.13
CA THR A 93 20.70 -25.02 -29.10
C THR A 93 20.00 -26.07 -29.97
N GLY A 94 18.68 -25.96 -30.12
CA GLY A 94 17.87 -26.83 -30.97
C GLY A 94 18.16 -26.73 -32.46
N THR A 95 18.76 -25.62 -32.91
CA THR A 95 19.05 -25.41 -34.34
C THR A 95 20.31 -26.14 -34.80
N TYR A 96 21.16 -26.62 -33.88
CA TYR A 96 22.42 -27.32 -34.21
C TYR A 96 22.23 -28.78 -34.68
N GLY A 97 21.00 -29.30 -34.69
CA GLY A 97 20.71 -30.59 -35.30
C GLY A 97 19.49 -31.31 -34.73
N LYS A 98 19.04 -32.35 -35.45
CA LYS A 98 17.83 -33.12 -35.11
C LYS A 98 17.91 -33.78 -33.72
N LEU A 99 19.07 -34.33 -33.37
CA LEU A 99 19.29 -34.96 -32.05
C LEU A 99 19.21 -33.93 -30.91
N ALA A 100 19.82 -32.75 -31.09
CA ALA A 100 19.76 -31.67 -30.12
C ALA A 100 18.31 -31.22 -29.91
N LYS A 101 17.57 -30.95 -31.00
CA LYS A 101 16.15 -30.59 -30.98
C LYS A 101 15.29 -31.58 -30.20
N THR A 102 15.45 -32.88 -30.45
CA THR A 102 14.70 -33.93 -29.73
C THR A 102 15.01 -33.94 -28.23
N ARG A 103 16.28 -33.77 -27.84
CA ARG A 103 16.70 -33.81 -26.43
C ARG A 103 16.26 -32.57 -25.64
N ILE A 104 16.25 -31.39 -26.25
CA ILE A 104 15.85 -30.14 -25.58
C ILE A 104 14.33 -29.91 -25.57
N GLY A 105 13.59 -30.56 -26.48
CA GLY A 105 12.15 -30.34 -26.66
C GLY A 105 11.35 -30.41 -25.35
N PRO A 106 11.54 -31.45 -24.50
CA PRO A 106 10.90 -31.53 -23.20
C PRO A 106 11.26 -30.38 -22.25
N ALA A 107 12.51 -29.90 -22.26
CA ALA A 107 12.95 -28.79 -21.43
C ALA A 107 12.34 -27.45 -21.89
N CYS A 108 12.19 -27.25 -23.20
CA CYS A 108 11.51 -26.09 -23.77
C CYS A 108 10.02 -26.11 -23.41
N ALA A 109 9.36 -27.25 -23.55
CA ALA A 109 7.94 -27.40 -23.21
C ALA A 109 7.66 -27.11 -21.72
N ARG A 110 8.48 -27.65 -20.81
CA ARG A 110 8.37 -27.35 -19.38
C ARG A 110 8.59 -25.86 -19.09
N SER A 111 9.64 -25.28 -19.65
CA SER A 111 9.94 -23.86 -19.44
C SER A 111 8.84 -22.94 -19.98
N GLN A 112 8.18 -23.33 -21.08
CA GLN A 112 7.04 -22.60 -21.63
C GLN A 112 5.81 -22.67 -20.71
N ALA A 113 5.53 -23.85 -20.14
CA ALA A 113 4.45 -24.01 -19.16
C ALA A 113 4.71 -23.17 -17.89
N ASP A 114 5.95 -23.15 -17.38
CA ASP A 114 6.34 -22.31 -16.25
C ASP A 114 6.13 -20.81 -16.54
N ILE A 115 6.48 -20.36 -17.75
CA ILE A 115 6.28 -18.97 -18.18
C ILE A 115 4.79 -18.61 -18.21
N GLN A 116 3.94 -19.50 -18.73
CA GLN A 116 2.49 -19.31 -18.76
C GLN A 116 1.89 -19.21 -17.35
N GLU A 117 2.38 -20.02 -16.42
CA GLU A 117 1.96 -19.95 -15.03
C GLU A 117 2.42 -18.63 -14.36
N MET A 118 3.67 -18.22 -14.59
CA MET A 118 4.16 -16.92 -14.10
C MET A 118 3.35 -15.75 -14.69
N GLU A 119 2.92 -15.83 -15.94
CA GLU A 119 2.04 -14.84 -16.56
C GLU A 119 0.68 -14.75 -15.89
N ARG A 120 0.10 -15.91 -15.51
CA ARG A 120 -1.15 -15.96 -14.76
C ARG A 120 -0.97 -15.31 -13.39
N LEU A 121 0.08 -15.68 -12.66
CA LEU A 121 0.40 -15.10 -11.35
C LEU A 121 0.62 -13.59 -11.43
N ILE A 122 1.33 -13.10 -12.44
CA ILE A 122 1.54 -11.66 -12.68
C ILE A 122 0.19 -10.95 -12.87
N ARG A 123 -0.73 -11.52 -13.65
CA ARG A 123 -2.07 -10.92 -13.85
C ARG A 123 -2.87 -10.87 -12.55
N ASP A 124 -2.84 -11.95 -11.78
CA ASP A 124 -3.56 -12.04 -10.50
C ASP A 124 -3.02 -11.02 -9.49
N LEU A 125 -1.69 -10.87 -9.39
CA LEU A 125 -1.05 -9.89 -8.52
C LEU A 125 -1.38 -8.44 -8.92
N LEU A 126 -1.38 -8.11 -10.22
CA LEU A 126 -1.80 -6.78 -10.69
C LEU A 126 -3.27 -6.49 -10.33
N ARG A 127 -4.13 -7.49 -10.45
CA ARG A 127 -5.54 -7.35 -10.08
C ARG A 127 -5.69 -7.08 -8.58
N GLU A 128 -4.99 -7.86 -7.76
CA GLU A 128 -4.99 -7.71 -6.30
C GLU A 128 -4.43 -6.34 -5.88
N LEU A 129 -3.35 -5.89 -6.52
CA LEU A 129 -2.76 -4.57 -6.28
C LEU A 129 -3.77 -3.45 -6.54
N ARG A 130 -4.46 -3.49 -7.70
CA ARG A 130 -5.47 -2.48 -8.06
C ARG A 130 -6.66 -2.47 -7.12
N VAL A 131 -7.14 -3.64 -6.71
CA VAL A 131 -8.25 -3.75 -5.75
C VAL A 131 -7.84 -3.16 -4.40
N THR A 132 -6.64 -3.51 -3.93
CA THR A 132 -6.09 -3.00 -2.66
C THR A 132 -5.92 -1.49 -2.72
N MET A 133 -5.32 -0.94 -3.78
CA MET A 133 -5.13 0.49 -3.96
C MET A 133 -6.45 1.27 -3.95
N LYS A 134 -7.46 0.79 -4.69
CA LYS A 134 -8.81 1.40 -4.71
C LYS A 134 -9.48 1.35 -3.34
N ARG A 135 -9.32 0.25 -2.60
CA ARG A 135 -9.84 0.11 -1.24
C ARG A 135 -9.17 1.13 -0.31
N THR A 136 -7.85 1.26 -0.38
CA THR A 136 -7.10 2.24 0.42
C THR A 136 -7.52 3.67 0.10
N ALA A 137 -7.68 4.03 -1.17
CA ALA A 137 -8.15 5.35 -1.57
C ALA A 137 -9.53 5.69 -0.96
N LYS A 138 -10.46 4.71 -0.93
CA LYS A 138 -11.74 4.87 -0.24
C LYS A 138 -11.59 5.03 1.27
N GLN A 139 -10.68 4.28 1.89
CA GLN A 139 -10.42 4.39 3.32
C GLN A 139 -9.89 5.78 3.69
N CYS A 140 -9.06 6.40 2.85
CA CYS A 140 -8.63 7.79 3.06
C CYS A 140 -9.80 8.77 3.09
N ALA A 141 -10.81 8.59 2.24
CA ALA A 141 -12.01 9.43 2.27
C ALA A 141 -12.76 9.31 3.60
N THR A 142 -12.89 8.09 4.13
CA THR A 142 -13.45 7.87 5.47
C THR A 142 -12.58 8.52 6.55
N GLY A 143 -11.26 8.37 6.48
CA GLY A 143 -10.32 8.98 7.42
C GLY A 143 -10.44 10.50 7.48
N LEU A 144 -10.62 11.16 6.33
CA LEU A 144 -10.85 12.61 6.25
C LEU A 144 -12.13 13.05 6.96
N VAL A 145 -13.21 12.27 6.83
CA VAL A 145 -14.47 12.54 7.55
C VAL A 145 -14.27 12.40 9.05
N ILE A 146 -13.60 11.33 9.51
CA ILE A 146 -13.29 11.11 10.93
C ILE A 146 -12.44 12.27 11.48
N ALA A 147 -11.40 12.70 10.75
CA ALA A 147 -10.53 13.79 11.17
C ALA A 147 -11.28 15.12 11.31
N ARG A 148 -12.20 15.42 10.39
CA ARG A 148 -13.08 16.61 10.48
C ARG A 148 -14.03 16.53 11.66
N SER A 149 -14.62 15.35 11.91
CA SER A 149 -15.45 15.12 13.09
C SER A 149 -14.68 15.37 14.38
N ALA A 150 -13.37 15.06 14.42
CA ALA A 150 -12.53 15.35 15.59
C ALA A 150 -12.48 16.85 15.90
N GLY A 151 -12.46 17.71 14.88
CA GLY A 151 -12.50 19.16 15.06
C GLY A 151 -13.81 19.67 15.67
N ILE A 152 -14.94 19.05 15.28
CA ILE A 152 -16.26 19.35 15.83
C ILE A 152 -16.33 18.91 17.31
N GLU A 153 -15.91 17.68 17.59
CA GLU A 153 -15.92 17.13 18.95
C GLU A 153 -14.94 17.85 19.88
N ALA A 154 -13.80 18.33 19.35
CA ALA A 154 -12.83 19.10 20.11
C ALA A 154 -13.41 20.41 20.67
N ALA A 155 -14.38 21.01 19.97
CA ALA A 155 -15.06 22.23 20.41
C ALA A 155 -15.90 22.03 21.68
N HIS A 156 -16.25 20.79 22.00
CA HIS A 156 -17.07 20.44 23.17
C HIS A 156 -16.22 20.05 24.39
N GLY A 157 -14.89 20.01 24.28
CA GLY A 157 -13.97 19.49 25.30
C GLY A 157 -13.83 20.27 26.62
N GLY A 158 -14.68 21.25 26.88
CA GLY A 158 -14.65 22.09 28.08
C GLY A 158 -13.29 22.78 28.26
N ALA A 159 -12.68 22.62 29.45
CA ALA A 159 -11.36 23.21 29.75
C ALA A 159 -10.22 22.69 28.85
N MET A 160 -10.39 21.52 28.23
CA MET A 160 -9.36 20.87 27.40
C MET A 160 -9.49 21.21 25.90
N THR A 161 -10.51 21.99 25.52
CA THR A 161 -10.76 22.46 24.14
C THR A 161 -9.51 22.91 23.36
N PRO A 162 -8.61 23.76 23.91
CA PRO A 162 -7.44 24.21 23.14
C PRO A 162 -6.52 23.04 22.75
N ILE A 163 -6.30 22.08 23.66
CA ILE A 163 -5.47 20.91 23.41
C ILE A 163 -6.13 19.97 22.41
N LEU A 164 -7.44 19.68 22.58
CA LEU A 164 -8.17 18.79 21.67
C LEU A 164 -8.24 19.37 20.26
N ARG A 165 -8.40 20.70 20.11
CA ARG A 165 -8.38 21.37 18.81
C ARG A 165 -7.02 21.27 18.12
N GLN A 166 -5.93 21.48 18.86
CA GLN A 166 -4.59 21.33 18.30
C GLN A 166 -4.35 19.90 17.81
N ILE A 167 -4.78 18.90 18.58
CA ILE A 167 -4.70 17.49 18.18
C ILE A 167 -5.54 17.24 16.91
N ALA A 168 -6.79 17.71 16.88
CA ALA A 168 -7.68 17.51 15.74
C ALA A 168 -7.11 18.13 14.45
N GLN A 169 -6.59 19.36 14.52
CA GLN A 169 -5.98 20.05 13.38
C GLN A 169 -4.74 19.32 12.87
N GLY A 170 -3.85 18.91 13.77
CA GLY A 170 -2.65 18.16 13.39
C GLY A 170 -2.99 16.82 12.74
N VAL A 171 -3.99 16.10 13.25
CA VAL A 171 -4.43 14.84 12.64
C VAL A 171 -5.08 15.08 11.28
N GLU A 172 -5.92 16.11 11.12
CA GLU A 172 -6.54 16.44 9.83
C GLU A 172 -5.49 16.74 8.75
N GLU A 173 -4.44 17.49 9.09
CA GLU A 173 -3.33 17.75 8.18
C GLU A 173 -2.61 16.46 7.76
N VAL A 174 -2.25 15.60 8.71
CA VAL A 174 -1.54 14.35 8.41
C VAL A 174 -2.41 13.40 7.58
N VAL A 175 -3.70 13.27 7.90
CA VAL A 175 -4.65 12.45 7.12
C VAL A 175 -4.83 13.01 5.71
N GLY A 176 -4.86 14.34 5.56
CA GLY A 176 -4.85 15.02 4.26
C GLY A 176 -3.63 14.67 3.42
N ASN A 177 -2.44 14.75 4.02
CA ASN A 177 -1.17 14.41 3.38
C ASN A 177 -1.11 12.92 2.97
N ILE A 178 -1.62 12.01 3.82
CA ILE A 178 -1.77 10.60 3.48
C ILE A 178 -2.67 10.44 2.26
N ALA A 179 -3.86 11.07 2.25
CA ALA A 179 -4.81 10.95 1.16
C ALA A 179 -4.24 11.47 -0.18
N GLU A 180 -3.48 12.56 -0.15
CA GLU A 180 -2.80 13.08 -1.34
C GLU A 180 -1.69 12.13 -1.83
N THR A 181 -0.89 11.59 -0.91
CA THR A 181 0.18 10.64 -1.25
C THR A 181 -0.37 9.35 -1.83
N VAL A 182 -1.46 8.82 -1.28
CA VAL A 182 -2.20 7.66 -1.79
C VAL A 182 -2.71 7.92 -3.21
N LYS A 183 -3.26 9.10 -3.51
CA LYS A 183 -3.67 9.48 -4.88
C LYS A 183 -2.48 9.54 -5.84
N LYS A 184 -1.36 10.15 -5.42
CA LYS A 184 -0.12 10.20 -6.22
C LYS A 184 0.45 8.82 -6.49
N LEU A 185 0.30 7.89 -5.54
CA LEU A 185 0.72 6.51 -5.66
C LEU A 185 -0.17 5.74 -6.65
N GLU A 186 -1.49 5.90 -6.57
CA GLU A 186 -2.45 5.28 -7.50
C GLU A 186 -2.19 5.69 -8.96
N ALA A 187 -1.94 6.99 -9.20
CA ALA A 187 -1.60 7.50 -10.53
C ALA A 187 -0.34 6.82 -11.08
N ARG A 188 0.71 6.72 -10.27
CA ARG A 188 1.99 6.11 -10.68
C ARG A 188 1.94 4.61 -10.90
N LEU A 189 1.18 3.88 -10.08
CA LEU A 189 0.94 2.46 -10.32
C LEU A 189 0.27 2.26 -11.70
N THR A 190 -0.72 3.11 -12.01
CA THR A 190 -1.39 3.10 -13.32
C THR A 190 -0.43 3.40 -14.48
N GLU A 191 0.44 4.41 -14.33
CA GLU A 191 1.43 4.79 -15.36
C GLU A 191 2.50 3.71 -15.60
N THR A 192 2.87 2.98 -14.56
CA THR A 192 3.94 1.97 -14.62
C THR A 192 3.46 0.60 -15.10
N GLY A 193 2.15 0.45 -15.33
CA GLY A 193 1.55 -0.84 -15.66
C GLY A 193 1.62 -1.85 -14.52
N LEU A 194 1.87 -1.38 -13.29
CA LEU A 194 1.74 -2.15 -12.05
C LEU A 194 0.28 -2.13 -11.54
#